data_AF-A0A7V9TZM3-F1
#
_entry.id   AF-A0A7V9TZM3-F1
#
_cell.length_a   1.000
_cell.length_b   1.000
_cell.length_c   1.000
_cell.angle_alpha   90.00
_cell.angle_beta   90.00
_cell.angle_gamma   90.00
#
_symmetry.space_group_name_H-M   'P 1'
#
loop_
_entity.id
_entity.type
_entity.pdbx_description
1 polymer ?
#
loop_
_entity_poly.entity_id
_entity_poly.type
_entity_poly.pdbx_seq_one_letter_code
_entity_poly.pdbx_strand_id
1 'polypeptide(L)'
;MTSRQALAFIRKHGVVLEAAQGPAPSLAEVIAGEPIRGSWWSHPKSREIFAVTRAIRDRDDVLVCRLIKGQVTFVHRRLWPALVRLAGQLPSDRLSRVREVHTSSGRHVIKEVPFPDWVPSSVRAAARSLSEDAALAELVAWI
;
A
#
# COMPACT_ATOMS: atom_id res chain seq x y z
N MET A 1 0.20 -14.91 -11.34
CA MET A 1 -0.71 -13.83 -10.92
C MET A 1 -0.53 -12.63 -11.84
N THR A 2 -1.62 -12.07 -12.37
CA THR A 2 -1.58 -10.84 -13.19
C THR A 2 -1.71 -9.58 -12.33
N SER A 3 -1.31 -8.41 -12.85
CA SER A 3 -1.52 -7.11 -12.18
C SER A 3 -3.00 -6.83 -11.87
N ARG A 4 -3.92 -7.25 -12.76
CA ARG A 4 -5.36 -7.15 -12.53
C ARG A 4 -5.83 -8.00 -11.35
N GLN A 5 -5.33 -9.24 -11.24
CA GLN A 5 -5.63 -10.11 -10.10
C GLN A 5 -5.06 -9.55 -8.80
N ALA A 6 -3.84 -9.02 -8.83
CA ALA A 6 -3.24 -8.37 -7.67
C ALA A 6 -4.03 -7.12 -7.22
N LEU A 7 -4.50 -6.29 -8.16
CA LEU A 7 -5.34 -5.15 -7.82
C LEU A 7 -6.69 -5.59 -7.24
N ALA A 8 -7.31 -6.63 -7.79
CA ALA A 8 -8.55 -7.19 -7.24
C ALA A 8 -8.35 -7.72 -5.81
N PHE A 9 -7.21 -8.36 -5.56
CA PHE A 9 -6.81 -8.81 -4.23
C PHE A 9 -6.66 -7.62 -3.26
N ILE A 10 -5.94 -6.58 -3.65
CA ILE A 10 -5.76 -5.35 -2.84
C ILE A 10 -7.11 -4.66 -2.59
N ARG A 11 -7.99 -4.58 -3.60
CA ARG A 11 -9.34 -4.01 -3.43
C ARG A 11 -10.16 -4.79 -2.41
N LYS A 12 -10.13 -6.12 -2.48
CA LYS A 12 -10.84 -7.02 -1.56
C LYS A 12 -10.36 -6.82 -0.12
N HIS A 13 -9.04 -6.84 0.09
CA HIS A 13 -8.46 -6.75 1.43
C HIS A 13 -8.37 -5.32 1.95
N GLY A 14 -8.32 -4.30 1.09
CA GLY A 14 -8.17 -2.90 1.49
C GLY A 14 -6.72 -2.53 1.79
N VAL A 15 -6.12 -3.19 2.79
CA VAL A 15 -4.71 -3.02 3.19
C VAL A 15 -3.96 -4.33 2.98
N VAL A 16 -2.80 -4.24 2.32
CA VAL A 16 -1.97 -5.40 1.95
C VAL A 16 -0.50 -5.05 2.14
N LEU A 17 0.29 -5.93 2.75
CA LEU A 17 1.75 -5.78 2.81
C LEU A 17 2.36 -6.17 1.47
N GLU A 18 3.39 -5.46 1.02
CA GLU A 18 4.05 -5.82 -0.24
C GLU A 18 4.72 -7.19 -0.13
N ALA A 19 5.55 -7.38 0.89
CA ALA A 19 6.32 -8.62 1.09
C ALA A 19 6.52 -9.03 2.55
N ALA A 20 6.15 -8.19 3.51
CA ALA A 20 6.30 -8.49 4.93
C ALA A 20 5.18 -9.39 5.45
N GLN A 21 5.45 -10.10 6.54
CA GLN A 21 4.46 -10.83 7.31
C GLN A 21 3.90 -9.93 8.42
N GLY A 22 2.61 -10.03 8.71
CA GLY A 22 1.97 -9.20 9.72
C GLY A 22 0.45 -9.33 9.77
N PRO A 23 -0.26 -8.35 10.36
CA PRO A 23 -1.72 -8.39 10.52
C PRO A 23 -2.49 -8.25 9.20
N ALA A 24 -1.85 -7.73 8.15
CA ALA A 24 -2.40 -7.69 6.80
C ALA A 24 -1.79 -8.80 5.93
N PRO A 25 -2.52 -9.31 4.93
CA PRO A 25 -1.97 -10.32 4.04
C PRO A 25 -0.82 -9.76 3.19
N SER A 26 0.10 -10.63 2.78
CA SER A 26 1.26 -10.30 1.96
C SER A 26 1.01 -10.60 0.48
N LEU A 27 1.22 -9.62 -0.40
CA LEU A 27 1.10 -9.84 -1.84
C LEU A 27 2.18 -10.80 -2.36
N ALA A 28 3.41 -10.68 -1.86
CA ALA A 28 4.50 -11.58 -2.25
C ALA A 28 4.21 -13.05 -1.91
N GLU A 29 3.64 -13.31 -0.72
CA GLU A 29 3.27 -14.68 -0.31
C GLU A 29 2.10 -15.23 -1.12
N VAL A 30 1.13 -14.38 -1.48
CA VAL A 30 0.02 -14.78 -2.37
C VAL A 30 0.51 -15.13 -3.77
N ILE A 31 1.52 -14.41 -4.29
CA ILE A 31 2.16 -14.73 -5.57
C ILE A 31 2.99 -16.02 -5.45
N ALA A 32 3.75 -16.14 -4.36
CA ALA A 32 4.51 -17.35 -4.04
C ALA A 32 3.60 -18.58 -4.00
N GLY A 33 2.42 -18.43 -3.39
CA GLY A 33 1.50 -19.52 -3.06
C GLY A 33 1.82 -20.17 -1.73
N GLU A 34 2.81 -19.64 -1.00
CA GLU A 34 3.30 -20.15 0.27
C GLU A 34 3.94 -19.01 1.09
N PRO A 35 4.08 -19.18 2.42
CA PRO A 35 4.83 -18.25 3.25
C PRO A 35 6.30 -18.15 2.80
N ILE A 36 6.83 -16.93 2.71
CA ILE A 36 8.23 -16.72 2.29
C ILE A 36 9.10 -16.61 3.55
N ARG A 37 10.09 -17.51 3.68
CA ARG A 37 11.11 -17.42 4.73
C ARG A 37 12.34 -16.67 4.21
N GLY A 38 12.73 -15.58 4.89
CA GLY A 38 13.86 -14.76 4.50
C GLY A 38 13.54 -13.81 3.34
N SER A 39 14.53 -13.54 2.49
CA SER A 39 14.39 -12.58 1.40
C SER A 39 13.62 -13.18 0.22
N TRP A 40 12.51 -12.54 -0.18
CA TRP A 40 11.75 -12.94 -1.37
C TRP A 40 12.56 -12.86 -2.67
N TRP A 41 13.66 -12.09 -2.69
CA TRP A 41 14.58 -12.03 -3.84
C TRP A 41 15.20 -13.38 -4.17
N SER A 42 15.40 -14.24 -3.18
CA SER A 42 15.96 -15.59 -3.35
C SER A 42 14.89 -16.63 -3.71
N HIS A 43 13.61 -16.25 -3.74
CA HIS A 43 12.52 -17.16 -4.05
C HIS A 43 12.47 -17.51 -5.55
N PRO A 44 12.12 -18.73 -5.96
CA PRO A 44 11.99 -19.10 -7.38
C PRO A 44 11.03 -18.20 -8.18
N LYS A 45 10.00 -17.65 -7.51
CA LYS A 45 9.05 -16.68 -8.09
C LYS A 45 9.44 -15.21 -7.95
N SER A 46 10.70 -14.90 -7.61
CA SER A 46 11.16 -13.51 -7.41
C SER A 46 10.86 -12.61 -8.61
N ARG A 47 11.07 -13.10 -9.84
CA ARG A 47 10.74 -12.33 -11.06
C ARG A 47 9.27 -11.95 -11.16
N GLU A 48 8.38 -12.87 -10.80
CA GLU A 48 6.93 -12.64 -10.82
C GLU A 48 6.52 -11.67 -9.71
N ILE A 49 7.04 -11.86 -8.48
CA ILE A 49 6.82 -10.96 -7.35
C ILE A 49 7.26 -9.54 -7.72
N PHE A 50 8.46 -9.40 -8.30
CA PHE A 50 8.97 -8.11 -8.75
C PHE A 50 8.05 -7.48 -9.80
N ALA A 51 7.76 -8.19 -10.90
CA ALA A 51 6.94 -7.65 -11.99
C ALA A 51 5.56 -7.18 -11.51
N VAL A 52 4.89 -7.98 -10.67
CA VAL A 52 3.54 -7.66 -10.17
C VAL A 52 3.57 -6.51 -9.18
N THR A 53 4.51 -6.50 -8.23
CA THR A 53 4.60 -5.43 -7.22
C THR A 53 4.91 -4.07 -7.86
N ARG A 54 5.78 -4.02 -8.88
CA ARG A 54 6.02 -2.79 -9.66
C ARG A 54 4.77 -2.31 -10.37
N ALA A 55 4.08 -3.20 -11.07
CA ALA A 55 2.84 -2.86 -11.75
C ALA A 55 1.75 -2.34 -10.80
N ILE A 56 1.73 -2.79 -9.54
CA ILE A 56 0.83 -2.27 -8.50
C ILE A 56 1.26 -0.90 -7.99
N ARG A 57 2.57 -0.66 -7.80
CA ARG A 57 3.07 0.65 -7.34
C ARG A 57 2.78 1.78 -8.31
N ASP A 58 2.69 1.48 -9.60
CA ASP A 58 2.37 2.45 -10.65
C ASP A 58 0.86 2.77 -10.72
N ARG A 59 0.02 2.13 -9.91
CA ARG A 59 -1.42 2.35 -9.90
C ARG A 59 -1.81 3.62 -9.14
N ASP A 60 -2.61 4.46 -9.78
CA ASP A 60 -3.17 5.66 -9.13
C ASP A 60 -4.29 5.34 -8.14
N ASP A 61 -4.88 4.15 -8.15
CA ASP A 61 -5.90 3.71 -7.19
C ASP A 61 -5.33 2.97 -5.96
N VAL A 62 -4.00 2.97 -5.81
CA VAL A 62 -3.28 2.37 -4.69
C VAL A 62 -2.32 3.39 -4.09
N LEU A 63 -2.42 3.60 -2.78
CA LEU A 63 -1.40 4.30 -2.03
C LEU A 63 -0.33 3.29 -1.62
N VAL A 64 0.92 3.58 -1.93
CA VAL A 64 2.07 2.86 -1.40
C VAL A 64 2.65 3.70 -0.27
N CYS A 65 2.69 3.17 0.95
CA CYS A 65 3.20 3.87 2.12
C CYS A 65 3.85 2.89 3.11
N ARG A 66 4.10 3.32 4.35
CA ARG A 66 4.74 2.51 5.39
C ARG A 66 3.86 2.34 6.64
N LEU A 67 2.56 2.16 6.42
CA LEU A 67 1.53 2.16 7.46
C LEU A 67 1.78 1.12 8.57
N ILE A 68 1.95 -0.16 8.20
CA ILE A 68 2.04 -1.26 9.16
C ILE A 68 3.49 -1.44 9.61
N LYS A 69 3.81 -1.00 10.83
CA LYS A 69 5.14 -1.16 11.45
C LYS A 69 6.31 -0.72 10.54
N GLY A 70 6.10 0.31 9.70
CA GLY A 70 7.11 0.79 8.77
C GLY A 70 7.30 -0.04 7.49
N GLN A 71 6.55 -1.13 7.32
CA GLN A 71 6.64 -2.01 6.16
C GLN A 71 5.92 -1.42 4.95
N VAL A 72 6.44 -1.66 3.75
CA VAL A 72 5.76 -1.23 2.53
C VAL A 72 4.35 -1.83 2.48
N THR A 73 3.37 -0.96 2.42
CA THR A 73 1.95 -1.28 2.50
C THR A 73 1.21 -0.67 1.32
N PHE A 74 0.36 -1.46 0.68
CA PHE A 74 -0.61 -1.03 -0.32
C PHE A 74 -1.96 -0.77 0.34
N VAL A 75 -2.48 0.44 0.17
CA VAL A 75 -3.81 0.85 0.64
C VAL A 75 -4.68 1.22 -0.55
N HIS A 76 -5.73 0.46 -0.78
CA HIS A 76 -6.68 0.71 -1.86
C HIS A 76 -7.42 2.04 -1.65
N ARG A 77 -7.70 2.78 -2.73
CA ARG A 77 -8.34 4.11 -2.69
C ARG A 77 -9.64 4.22 -1.91
N ARG A 78 -10.38 3.11 -1.75
CA ARG A 78 -11.62 3.07 -0.96
C ARG A 78 -11.39 3.44 0.52
N LEU A 79 -10.19 3.18 1.03
CA LEU A 79 -9.82 3.43 2.42
C LEU A 79 -9.12 4.79 2.64
N TRP A 80 -8.79 5.52 1.57
CA TRP A 80 -8.06 6.78 1.72
C TRP A 80 -8.82 7.83 2.55
N PRO A 81 -10.15 8.01 2.42
CA PRO A 81 -10.88 8.95 3.27
C PRO A 81 -10.76 8.61 4.76
N ALA A 82 -10.92 7.33 5.12
CA ALA A 82 -10.76 6.86 6.50
C ALA A 82 -9.32 7.08 7.00
N LEU A 83 -8.32 6.75 6.17
CA LEU A 83 -6.91 6.94 6.49
C LEU A 83 -6.57 8.41 6.73
N VAL A 84 -7.06 9.30 5.87
CA VAL A 84 -6.88 10.76 6.01
C VAL A 84 -7.61 11.29 7.23
N ARG A 85 -8.80 10.76 7.55
CA ARG A 85 -9.58 11.17 8.72
C ARG A 85 -8.86 10.85 10.02
N LEU A 86 -8.21 9.69 10.11
CA LEU A 86 -7.44 9.24 11.28
C LEU A 86 -5.98 9.71 11.28
N ALA A 87 -5.55 10.51 10.29
CA ALA A 87 -4.13 10.83 10.12
C ALA A 87 -3.50 11.53 11.34
N GLY A 88 -4.28 12.26 12.15
CA GLY A 88 -3.78 12.87 13.39
C GLY A 88 -3.42 11.85 14.50
N GLN A 89 -3.88 10.61 14.36
CA GLN A 89 -3.61 9.51 15.30
C GLN A 89 -2.50 8.57 14.79
N LEU A 90 -1.98 8.82 13.58
CA LEU A 90 -0.98 8.00 12.92
C LEU A 90 0.31 8.81 12.70
N PRO A 91 1.50 8.20 12.78
CA PRO A 91 2.74 8.88 12.42
C PRO A 91 2.69 9.33 10.95
N SER A 92 2.90 10.63 10.70
CA SER A 92 2.73 11.23 9.38
C SER A 92 3.73 10.70 8.34
N ASP A 93 4.93 10.32 8.78
CA ASP A 93 5.96 9.65 7.97
C ASP A 93 5.48 8.30 7.41
N ARG A 94 4.59 7.60 8.14
CA ARG A 94 3.99 6.33 7.67
C ARG A 94 2.89 6.53 6.62
N LEU A 95 2.41 7.75 6.45
CA LEU A 95 1.38 8.14 5.47
C LEU A 95 1.95 8.80 4.21
N SER A 96 3.26 9.07 4.18
CA SER A 96 3.95 9.55 2.98
C SER A 96 3.77 8.55 1.82
N ARG A 97 3.40 9.08 0.65
CA ARG A 97 3.27 8.28 -0.57
C ARG A 97 4.65 7.98 -1.12
N VAL A 98 5.00 6.70 -1.16
CA VAL A 98 6.21 6.19 -1.80
C VAL A 98 5.92 5.97 -3.28
N ARG A 99 6.66 6.60 -4.18
CA ARG A 99 6.65 6.30 -5.61
C ARG A 99 8.02 5.83 -6.07
N GLU A 100 8.05 4.86 -6.96
CA GLU A 100 9.24 4.60 -7.74
C GLU A 100 9.18 5.38 -9.04
N VAL A 101 10.26 6.06 -9.36
CA VAL A 101 10.42 6.78 -10.60
C VAL A 101 11.53 6.12 -11.39
N HIS A 102 11.19 5.66 -12.60
CA HIS A 102 12.18 5.21 -13.57
C HIS A 102 13.01 6.41 -14.01
N THR A 103 14.31 6.34 -13.79
CA THR A 103 15.24 7.29 -14.42
C THR A 103 15.52 6.84 -15.85
N SER A 104 15.93 7.79 -16.69
CA SER A 104 16.34 7.53 -18.08
C SER A 104 17.52 6.54 -18.20
N SER A 105 18.26 6.30 -17.11
CA SER A 105 19.35 5.31 -17.04
C SER A 105 18.90 3.92 -16.56
N GLY A 106 17.60 3.69 -16.35
CA GLY A 106 17.05 2.42 -15.86
C GLY A 106 17.18 2.20 -14.34
N ARG A 107 17.76 3.14 -13.60
CA ARG A 107 17.79 3.10 -12.12
C ARG A 107 16.44 3.50 -11.57
N HIS A 108 15.93 2.74 -10.59
CA HIS A 108 14.72 3.12 -9.85
C HIS A 108 15.12 4.04 -8.70
N VAL A 109 14.53 5.23 -8.66
CA VAL A 109 14.68 6.15 -7.53
C VAL A 109 13.37 6.19 -6.77
N ILE A 110 13.44 5.96 -5.47
CA ILE A 110 12.30 6.15 -4.58
C ILE A 110 12.13 7.65 -4.36
N LYS A 111 10.95 8.18 -4.69
CA LYS A 111 10.51 9.51 -4.28
C LYS A 111 9.40 9.37 -3.26
N GLU A 112 9.49 10.13 -2.18
CA GLU A 112 8.41 10.25 -1.20
C GLU A 112 7.68 11.57 -1.41
N VAL A 113 6.36 11.52 -1.51
CA VAL A 113 5.47 12.69 -1.48
C VAL A 113 4.87 12.72 -0.07
N PRO A 114 5.23 13.71 0.77
CA PRO A 114 4.77 13.77 2.15
C PRO A 114 3.25 13.76 2.27
N PHE A 115 2.75 13.27 3.41
CA PHE A 115 1.38 13.58 3.81
C PHE A 115 1.33 15.04 4.33
N PRO A 116 0.31 15.85 3.97
CA PRO A 116 -0.88 15.49 3.19
C PRO A 116 -0.81 15.86 1.69
N ASP A 117 0.37 16.09 1.11
CA ASP A 117 0.53 16.68 -0.23
C ASP A 117 -0.08 15.82 -1.34
N TRP A 118 0.01 14.49 -1.24
CA TRP A 118 -0.52 13.59 -2.26
C TRP A 118 -2.06 13.47 -2.27
N VAL A 119 -2.75 13.94 -1.22
CA VAL A 119 -4.17 13.64 -1.02
C VAL A 119 -5.05 14.43 -2.00
N PRO A 120 -5.86 13.76 -2.86
CA PRO A 120 -6.78 14.47 -3.75
C PRO A 120 -7.83 15.30 -2.98
N SER A 121 -8.26 16.43 -3.55
CA SER A 121 -9.28 17.30 -2.93
C SER A 121 -10.59 16.57 -2.63
N SER A 122 -11.03 15.68 -3.51
CA SER A 122 -12.21 14.82 -3.32
C SER A 122 -12.08 13.90 -2.11
N VAL A 123 -10.88 13.35 -1.88
CA VAL A 123 -10.59 12.50 -0.71
C VAL A 123 -10.56 13.33 0.57
N ARG A 124 -10.01 14.56 0.53
CA ARG A 124 -10.06 15.48 1.70
C ARG A 124 -11.50 15.85 2.05
N ALA A 125 -12.35 16.07 1.05
CA ALA A 125 -13.78 16.34 1.28
C ALA A 125 -14.48 15.14 1.91
N ALA A 126 -14.28 13.94 1.35
CA ALA A 126 -14.85 12.71 1.90
C ALA A 126 -14.35 12.40 3.32
N ALA A 127 -13.06 12.63 3.60
CA ALA A 127 -12.48 12.44 4.92
C ALA A 127 -13.15 13.36 5.95
N ARG A 128 -13.37 14.65 5.62
CA ARG A 128 -14.06 15.60 6.49
C ARG A 128 -15.50 15.22 6.82
N SER A 129 -16.17 14.48 5.94
CA SER A 129 -17.54 13.98 6.20
C SER A 129 -17.61 12.71 7.05
N LEU A 130 -16.48 12.05 7.34
CA LEU A 130 -16.45 10.87 8.19
C LEU A 130 -16.29 11.25 9.67
N SER A 131 -16.99 10.55 10.56
CA SER A 131 -16.62 10.53 11.98
C SER A 131 -15.33 9.73 12.16
N GLU A 132 -14.63 9.96 13.28
CA GLU A 132 -13.43 9.16 13.60
C GLU A 132 -13.80 7.70 13.85
N ASP A 133 -14.93 7.43 14.51
CA ASP A 133 -15.42 6.06 14.74
C ASP A 133 -15.72 5.32 13.43
N ALA A 134 -16.37 5.98 12.47
CA ALA A 134 -16.64 5.38 11.17
C ALA A 134 -15.35 5.12 10.38
N ALA A 135 -14.38 6.04 10.46
CA ALA A 135 -13.08 5.86 9.85
C ALA A 135 -12.28 4.73 10.53
N LEU A 136 -12.36 4.61 11.85
CA LEU A 136 -11.72 3.55 12.61
C LEU A 136 -12.33 2.19 12.27
N ALA A 137 -13.65 2.08 12.17
CA ALA A 137 -14.33 0.85 11.79
C ALA A 137 -13.86 0.29 10.43
N GLU A 138 -13.47 1.16 9.50
CA GLU A 138 -12.91 0.76 8.19
C GLU A 138 -11.46 0.26 8.26
N LEU A 139 -10.69 0.64 9.29
CA LEU A 139 -9.24 0.39 9.39
C LEU A 139 -8.82 -0.49 10.56
N VAL A 140 -9.70 -0.72 11.54
CA VAL A 140 -9.42 -1.41 12.83
C VAL A 140 -8.82 -2.79 12.67
N ALA A 141 -9.02 -3.45 11.53
CA ALA A 141 -8.39 -4.74 11.24
C ALA A 141 -6.84 -4.66 11.12
N TRP A 142 -6.25 -3.47 11.00
CA TRP A 142 -4.82 -3.30 10.71
C TRP A 142 -4.07 -2.27 11.56
N ILE A 143 -4.78 -1.35 12.23
CA ILE A 143 -4.19 -0.28 13.05
C ILE A 143 -4.46 -0.49 14.54
#